data_AF-A0A928J306-F1
#
_entry.id   AF-A0A928J306-F1
#
_cell.length_a   1.000
_cell.length_b   1.000
_cell.length_c   1.000
_cell.angle_alpha   90.00
_cell.angle_beta   90.00
_cell.angle_gamma   90.00
#
_symmetry.space_group_name_H-M   'P 1'
#
loop_
_entity.id
_entity.type
_entity.pdbx_description
1 polymer ?
#
loop_
_entity_poly.entity_id
_entity_poly.type
_entity_poly.pdbx_seq_one_letter_code
_entity_poly.pdbx_strand_id
1 'polypeptide(L)'
;MSEEMNVAVPAVAEGTAQTSAAEAQTAAAVGGQTAEVNDATFQDEGKTSEGTPSGSDGKDGKAETGKKPQSKDTNAEFARKRREAERQRELTETRNKAIIDALGGKNPYTGGDMKDAEDVAEFLTMREIEKKGGDPVTDYSGHVKAQQRAEREKERTEAEQREWYDKDRADFAEKHPDVDLNALIADEAFADYAGGKVGEKPLAEIYEGYLKMTARIEDAANRKAAQAVANAKASPGALAGAAQVDSDFFTAEQVRAMTPEQVKKHYDSIMRSKSKW
;
A
#
# COMPACT_ATOMS: atom_id res chain seq x y z
N MET A 1 -69.82 -24.72 5.70
CA MET A 1 -70.19 -25.92 6.48
C MET A 1 -69.89 -27.10 5.59
N SER A 2 -68.94 -27.95 6.04
CA SER A 2 -68.61 -29.32 5.54
C SER A 2 -68.01 -29.37 4.11
N GLU A 3 -66.98 -30.14 3.75
CA GLU A 3 -66.27 -31.35 4.22
C GLU A 3 -64.80 -31.20 3.75
N GLU A 4 -63.79 -31.37 4.61
CA GLU A 4 -63.05 -32.61 4.94
C GLU A 4 -62.20 -33.24 3.81
N MET A 5 -60.87 -33.31 4.10
CA MET A 5 -59.95 -34.45 3.90
C MET A 5 -59.67 -34.96 2.45
N ASN A 6 -58.49 -35.44 2.04
CA ASN A 6 -57.15 -35.68 2.61
C ASN A 6 -56.31 -36.33 1.47
N VAL A 7 -54.97 -36.31 1.61
CA VAL A 7 -53.95 -37.16 0.95
C VAL A 7 -53.77 -37.12 -0.58
N ALA A 8 -52.57 -36.73 -1.05
CA ALA A 8 -51.66 -37.62 -1.79
C ALA A 8 -50.41 -36.88 -2.29
N VAL A 9 -49.27 -37.20 -1.67
CA VAL A 9 -47.94 -37.07 -2.28
C VAL A 9 -47.75 -38.31 -3.16
N PRO A 10 -47.10 -38.18 -4.32
CA PRO A 10 -46.04 -39.13 -4.61
C PRO A 10 -44.75 -38.51 -5.17
N ALA A 11 -43.69 -39.21 -4.77
CA ALA A 11 -42.29 -39.19 -5.15
C ALA A 11 -41.97 -39.28 -6.66
N VAL A 12 -40.91 -38.55 -7.02
CA VAL A 12 -39.73 -38.93 -7.83
C VAL A 12 -39.96 -39.45 -9.27
N ALA A 13 -39.39 -38.73 -10.24
CA ALA A 13 -38.74 -39.32 -11.41
C ALA A 13 -37.65 -38.40 -11.96
N GLU A 14 -36.47 -38.98 -12.14
CA GLU A 14 -35.24 -38.43 -12.73
C GLU A 14 -35.39 -38.12 -14.23
N GLY A 15 -34.56 -37.21 -14.75
CA GLY A 15 -34.49 -36.94 -16.18
C GLY A 15 -33.45 -35.90 -16.56
N THR A 16 -32.18 -36.32 -16.58
CA THR A 16 -31.15 -36.00 -17.60
C THR A 16 -31.19 -34.65 -18.33
N ALA A 17 -30.09 -33.87 -18.25
CA ALA A 17 -29.22 -33.60 -19.40
C ALA A 17 -28.02 -32.71 -19.05
N GLN A 18 -26.86 -33.16 -19.50
CA GLN A 18 -25.53 -32.55 -19.42
C GLN A 18 -25.43 -31.27 -20.27
N THR A 19 -24.74 -30.26 -19.74
CA THR A 19 -23.88 -29.30 -20.47
C THR A 19 -22.82 -28.88 -19.43
N SER A 20 -21.52 -28.76 -19.67
CA SER A 20 -20.76 -28.26 -20.82
C SER A 20 -19.25 -28.45 -20.55
N ALA A 21 -18.44 -28.15 -21.57
CA ALA A 21 -17.03 -27.71 -21.52
C ALA A 21 -15.97 -28.70 -22.01
N ALA A 22 -15.62 -28.54 -23.30
CA ALA A 22 -14.27 -28.77 -23.82
C ALA A 22 -13.95 -27.68 -24.86
N GLU A 23 -12.83 -26.98 -24.64
CA GLU A 23 -11.84 -26.47 -25.62
C GLU A 23 -12.27 -25.40 -26.66
N ALA A 24 -11.47 -24.41 -27.09
CA ALA A 24 -10.07 -24.04 -26.88
C ALA A 24 -9.80 -22.58 -27.31
N GLN A 25 -8.82 -21.96 -26.65
CA GLN A 25 -7.77 -21.02 -27.11
C GLN A 25 -8.04 -19.99 -28.24
N THR A 26 -7.74 -18.70 -28.01
CA THR A 26 -6.47 -18.02 -28.40
C THR A 26 -6.55 -16.48 -28.31
N ALA A 27 -5.42 -15.89 -27.86
CA ALA A 27 -4.83 -14.59 -28.24
C ALA A 27 -5.60 -13.27 -27.99
N ALA A 28 -5.06 -12.44 -27.08
CA ALA A 28 -4.22 -11.29 -27.43
C ALA A 28 -4.13 -10.30 -26.27
N ALA A 29 -2.91 -10.06 -25.80
CA ALA A 29 -2.56 -9.06 -24.80
C ALA A 29 -2.56 -7.65 -25.42
N VAL A 30 -3.25 -6.70 -24.78
CA VAL A 30 -2.95 -5.27 -24.86
C VAL A 30 -3.16 -4.69 -23.47
N GLY A 31 -2.05 -4.25 -22.87
CA GLY A 31 -2.05 -3.49 -21.62
C GLY A 31 -2.50 -2.05 -21.83
N GLY A 32 -3.04 -1.47 -20.76
CA GLY A 32 -3.36 -0.06 -20.66
C GLY A 32 -3.26 0.38 -19.21
N GLN A 33 -2.09 0.87 -18.83
CA GLN A 33 -1.81 1.52 -17.56
C GLN A 33 -2.58 2.86 -17.51
N THR A 34 -3.39 3.05 -16.49
CA THR A 34 -3.96 4.34 -16.10
C THR A 34 -2.93 5.10 -15.28
N ALA A 35 -2.33 6.14 -15.89
CA ALA A 35 -1.52 7.12 -15.19
C ALA A 35 -2.40 8.33 -14.87
N GLU A 36 -2.58 8.55 -13.57
CA GLU A 36 -3.25 9.66 -12.92
C GLU A 36 -2.42 10.95 -13.13
N VAL A 37 -3.03 11.99 -13.69
CA VAL A 37 -2.36 13.26 -13.99
C VAL A 37 -2.85 14.30 -12.98
N ASN A 38 -1.99 14.63 -12.03
CA ASN A 38 -2.19 15.76 -11.11
C ASN A 38 -2.04 17.07 -11.89
N ASP A 39 -3.13 17.82 -12.01
CA ASP A 39 -3.19 19.15 -12.62
C ASP A 39 -2.67 20.18 -11.62
N ALA A 40 -1.57 20.84 -11.97
CA ALA A 40 -1.03 21.97 -11.21
C ALA A 40 -1.04 23.20 -12.12
N THR A 41 -2.11 23.99 -11.98
CA THR A 41 -2.34 25.28 -12.62
C THR A 41 -1.20 26.25 -12.28
N PHE A 42 -0.46 26.68 -13.30
CA PHE A 42 0.57 27.71 -13.18
C PHE A 42 -0.02 29.05 -13.63
N GLN A 43 -0.12 30.03 -12.72
CA GLN A 43 -0.56 31.39 -13.02
C GLN A 43 0.56 32.16 -13.76
N ASP A 44 0.22 32.68 -14.94
CA ASP A 44 1.03 33.52 -15.80
C ASP A 44 0.85 35.00 -15.40
N GLU A 45 1.84 35.59 -14.72
CA GLU A 45 1.92 37.05 -14.59
C GLU A 45 2.57 37.63 -15.84
N GLY A 46 1.71 38.06 -16.77
CA GLY A 46 2.10 38.81 -17.95
C GLY A 46 2.72 40.17 -17.61
N LYS A 47 3.86 40.46 -18.25
CA LYS A 47 4.27 41.84 -18.50
C LYS A 47 4.63 42.01 -19.97
N THR A 48 3.65 42.48 -20.71
CA THR A 48 3.76 43.05 -22.05
C THR A 48 4.65 44.30 -22.04
N SER A 49 5.48 44.45 -23.07
CA SER A 49 5.92 45.76 -23.57
C SER A 49 6.46 45.59 -24.98
N GLU A 50 5.63 45.90 -25.97
CA GLU A 50 6.06 46.30 -27.32
C GLU A 50 6.77 47.66 -27.28
N GLY A 51 7.64 47.93 -28.27
CA GLY A 51 8.03 49.31 -28.63
C GLY A 51 9.54 49.57 -28.83
N THR A 52 9.94 49.69 -30.10
CA THR A 52 11.28 49.76 -30.74
C THR A 52 12.08 51.10 -30.53
N PRO A 53 13.21 51.36 -31.23
CA PRO A 53 14.62 51.32 -30.76
C PRO A 53 15.33 52.69 -30.65
N SER A 54 16.45 52.79 -29.93
CA SER A 54 17.56 53.71 -30.29
C SER A 54 18.80 53.39 -29.46
N GLY A 55 19.96 53.35 -30.12
CA GLY A 55 21.25 53.13 -29.46
C GLY A 55 21.79 54.36 -28.74
N SER A 56 22.62 54.11 -27.74
CA SER A 56 23.88 54.84 -27.50
C SER A 56 24.74 54.07 -26.50
N ASP A 57 26.01 53.88 -26.84
CA ASP A 57 27.11 53.54 -25.94
C ASP A 57 27.11 54.37 -24.66
N GLY A 58 27.46 53.74 -23.53
CA GLY A 58 27.79 54.47 -22.31
C GLY A 58 27.51 53.74 -21.00
N LYS A 59 28.43 52.84 -20.63
CA LYS A 59 29.01 52.67 -19.28
C LYS A 59 28.12 53.02 -18.06
N ASP A 60 27.70 52.00 -17.31
CA ASP A 60 27.56 51.99 -15.84
C ASP A 60 27.22 50.54 -15.43
N GLY A 61 27.83 49.97 -14.40
CA GLY A 61 27.30 50.14 -13.04
C GLY A 61 26.81 48.78 -12.54
N LYS A 62 27.67 48.11 -11.79
CA LYS A 62 27.45 46.82 -11.14
C LYS A 62 26.20 46.83 -10.24
N ALA A 63 25.17 46.07 -10.62
CA ALA A 63 24.17 45.51 -9.72
C ALA A 63 23.62 44.22 -10.35
N GLU A 64 24.43 43.15 -10.31
CA GLU A 64 23.96 41.80 -10.61
C GLU A 64 22.92 41.38 -9.55
N THR A 65 21.64 41.44 -9.90
CA THR A 65 20.65 40.52 -9.34
C THR A 65 20.89 39.16 -9.99
N GLY A 66 21.92 38.48 -9.52
CA GLY A 66 22.33 37.15 -9.99
C GLY A 66 21.24 36.11 -9.70
N LYS A 67 20.26 35.99 -10.60
CA LYS A 67 19.45 34.77 -10.72
C LYS A 67 20.44 33.65 -11.07
N LYS A 68 20.75 32.80 -10.10
CA LYS A 68 21.57 31.60 -10.34
C LYS A 68 20.96 30.86 -11.55
N PRO A 69 21.73 30.56 -12.60
CA PRO A 69 21.21 29.81 -13.73
C PRO A 69 20.71 28.45 -13.22
N GLN A 70 19.49 28.08 -13.59
CA GLN A 70 18.93 26.76 -13.28
C GLN A 70 19.90 25.66 -13.75
N SER A 71 19.96 24.55 -13.01
CA SER A 71 20.81 23.42 -13.38
C SER A 71 20.46 22.91 -14.79
N LYS A 72 21.44 22.40 -15.52
CA LYS A 72 21.23 21.87 -16.88
C LYS A 72 20.13 20.81 -16.92
N ASP A 73 20.04 19.98 -15.88
CA ASP A 73 19.04 18.93 -15.76
C ASP A 73 17.63 19.48 -15.54
N THR A 74 17.46 20.47 -14.66
CA THR A 74 16.14 21.11 -14.45
C THR A 74 15.66 21.82 -15.72
N ASN A 75 16.54 22.54 -16.41
CA ASN A 75 16.19 23.17 -17.70
C ASN A 75 15.82 22.14 -18.78
N ALA A 76 16.51 20.98 -18.81
CA ALA A 76 16.20 19.90 -19.72
C ALA A 76 14.82 19.28 -19.44
N GLU A 77 14.45 19.11 -18.17
CA GLU A 77 13.12 18.65 -17.77
C GLU A 77 12.01 19.64 -18.15
N PHE A 78 12.19 20.93 -17.89
CA PHE A 78 11.22 21.95 -18.32
C PHE A 78 11.07 21.99 -19.84
N ALA A 79 12.15 21.82 -20.59
CA ALA A 79 12.09 21.71 -22.05
C ALA A 79 11.34 20.44 -22.51
N ARG A 80 11.52 19.31 -21.83
CA ARG A 80 10.74 18.08 -22.11
C ARG A 80 9.26 18.29 -21.82
N LYS A 81 8.92 18.82 -20.65
CA LYS A 81 7.53 19.09 -20.24
C LYS A 81 6.81 20.03 -21.21
N ARG A 82 7.50 21.05 -21.75
CA ARG A 82 6.95 21.93 -22.80
C ARG A 82 6.63 21.16 -24.09
N ARG A 83 7.57 20.36 -24.60
CA ARG A 83 7.35 19.55 -25.81
C ARG A 83 6.25 18.51 -25.62
N GLU A 84 6.17 17.93 -24.43
CA GLU A 84 5.10 16.99 -24.09
C GLU A 84 3.74 17.68 -24.01
N ALA A 85 3.66 18.87 -23.39
CA ALA A 85 2.44 19.66 -23.34
C ALA A 85 1.98 20.11 -24.74
N GLU A 86 2.91 20.54 -25.60
CA GLU A 86 2.63 20.88 -27.00
C GLU A 86 2.09 19.66 -27.76
N ARG A 87 2.73 18.49 -27.61
CA ARG A 87 2.27 17.24 -28.22
C ARG A 87 0.90 16.83 -27.72
N GLN A 88 0.61 16.98 -26.42
CA GLN A 88 -0.69 16.67 -25.85
C GLN A 88 -1.77 17.61 -26.39
N ARG A 89 -1.48 18.92 -26.47
CA ARG A 89 -2.39 19.90 -27.08
C ARG A 89 -2.70 19.55 -28.52
N GLU A 90 -1.68 19.28 -29.34
CA GLU A 90 -1.84 18.85 -30.73
C GLU A 90 -2.68 17.56 -30.83
N LEU A 91 -2.46 16.59 -29.94
CA LEU A 91 -3.26 15.37 -29.89
C LEU A 91 -4.73 15.66 -29.56
N THR A 92 -4.98 16.51 -28.57
CA THR A 92 -6.34 16.88 -28.15
C THR A 92 -7.07 17.68 -29.23
N GLU A 93 -6.39 18.62 -29.87
CA GLU A 93 -6.94 19.41 -30.98
C GLU A 93 -7.25 18.52 -32.18
N THR A 94 -6.33 17.61 -32.54
CA THR A 94 -6.54 16.65 -33.62
C THR A 94 -7.73 15.72 -33.31
N ARG A 95 -7.84 15.25 -32.07
CA ARG A 95 -8.98 14.44 -31.62
C ARG A 95 -10.29 15.20 -31.70
N ASN A 96 -10.32 16.44 -31.21
CA ASN A 96 -11.53 17.27 -31.22
C ASN A 96 -11.96 17.56 -32.65
N LYS A 97 -11.02 17.92 -33.53
CA LYS A 97 -11.28 18.11 -34.96
C LYS A 97 -11.83 16.85 -35.61
N ALA A 98 -11.24 15.68 -35.33
CA ALA A 98 -11.75 14.42 -35.86
C ALA A 98 -13.19 14.11 -35.40
N ILE A 99 -13.57 14.48 -34.18
CA ILE A 99 -14.94 14.34 -33.68
C ILE A 99 -15.89 15.30 -34.42
N ILE A 100 -15.48 16.57 -34.60
CA ILE A 100 -16.25 17.57 -35.36
C ILE A 100 -16.48 17.08 -36.79
N ASP A 101 -15.42 16.63 -37.47
CA ASP A 101 -15.47 16.12 -38.84
C ASP A 101 -16.37 14.88 -38.95
N ALA A 102 -16.28 13.94 -38.01
CA ALA A 102 -17.09 12.71 -38.00
C ALA A 102 -18.59 12.98 -37.81
N LEU A 103 -18.96 14.04 -37.10
CA LEU A 103 -20.35 14.43 -36.84
C LEU A 103 -20.87 15.46 -37.86
N GLY A 104 -20.07 15.82 -38.86
CA GLY A 104 -20.46 16.81 -39.87
C GLY A 104 -20.61 18.22 -39.30
N GLY A 105 -19.89 18.54 -38.23
CA GLY A 105 -19.87 19.87 -37.62
C GLY A 105 -21.10 20.25 -36.79
N LYS A 106 -22.01 19.30 -36.50
CA LYS A 106 -23.22 19.57 -35.71
C LYS A 106 -23.36 18.61 -34.54
N ASN A 107 -23.83 19.12 -33.40
CA ASN A 107 -24.15 18.31 -32.24
C ASN A 107 -25.47 17.55 -32.49
N PRO A 108 -25.49 16.20 -32.45
CA PRO A 108 -26.69 15.39 -32.66
C PRO A 108 -27.84 15.66 -31.67
N TYR A 109 -27.52 16.16 -30.46
CA TYR A 109 -28.51 16.36 -29.40
C TYR A 109 -29.15 17.75 -29.45
N THR A 110 -28.36 18.80 -29.68
CA THR A 110 -28.84 20.20 -29.66
C THR A 110 -29.07 20.77 -31.05
N GLY A 111 -28.51 20.15 -32.10
CA GLY A 111 -28.54 20.65 -33.47
C GLY A 111 -27.65 21.89 -33.71
N GLY A 112 -26.92 22.35 -32.69
CA GLY A 112 -25.98 23.46 -32.78
C GLY A 112 -24.70 23.08 -33.53
N ASP A 113 -24.03 24.09 -34.09
CA ASP A 113 -22.72 23.90 -34.73
C ASP A 113 -21.63 23.67 -33.67
N MET A 114 -20.74 22.70 -33.90
CA MET A 114 -19.56 22.47 -33.06
C MET A 114 -18.32 23.08 -33.71
N LYS A 115 -17.70 24.05 -33.06
CA LYS A 115 -16.53 24.79 -33.58
C LYS A 115 -15.33 24.64 -32.67
N ASP A 116 -15.58 24.64 -31.37
CA ASP A 116 -14.55 24.73 -30.35
C ASP A 116 -14.46 23.45 -29.51
N ALA A 117 -13.38 23.36 -28.72
CA ALA A 117 -13.18 22.24 -27.80
C ALA A 117 -14.29 22.14 -26.74
N GLU A 118 -14.89 23.28 -26.37
CA GLU A 118 -16.01 23.34 -25.42
C GLU A 118 -17.28 22.68 -25.97
N ASP A 119 -17.60 22.92 -27.26
CA ASP A 119 -18.75 22.28 -27.91
C ASP A 119 -18.59 20.76 -27.99
N VAL A 120 -17.36 20.30 -28.26
CA VAL A 120 -17.02 18.86 -28.27
C VAL A 120 -17.15 18.27 -26.86
N ALA A 121 -16.75 19.00 -25.82
CA ALA A 121 -16.90 18.57 -24.43
C ALA A 121 -18.39 18.48 -24.03
N GLU A 122 -19.21 19.47 -24.42
CA GLU A 122 -20.67 19.41 -24.23
C GLU A 122 -21.27 18.19 -24.93
N PHE A 123 -20.92 17.93 -26.19
CA PHE A 123 -21.36 16.73 -26.88
C PHE A 123 -20.95 15.43 -26.16
N LEU A 124 -19.70 15.35 -25.69
CA LEU A 124 -19.19 14.16 -25.01
C LEU A 124 -19.91 13.90 -23.68
N THR A 125 -20.20 14.95 -22.91
CA THR A 125 -20.94 14.86 -21.64
C THR A 125 -22.42 14.52 -21.89
N MET A 126 -23.06 15.11 -22.90
CA MET A 126 -24.41 14.73 -23.34
C MET A 126 -24.49 13.25 -23.74
N ARG A 127 -23.51 12.76 -24.51
CA ARG A 127 -23.40 11.34 -24.86
C ARG A 127 -23.17 10.44 -23.66
N GLU A 128 -22.48 10.92 -22.62
CA GLU A 128 -22.31 10.18 -21.38
C GLU A 128 -23.63 10.05 -20.60
N ILE A 129 -24.44 11.11 -20.60
CA ILE A 129 -25.79 11.09 -20.02
C ILE A 129 -26.67 10.09 -20.77
N GLU A 130 -26.65 10.08 -22.10
CA GLU A 130 -27.38 9.08 -22.91
C GLU A 130 -26.96 7.65 -22.55
N LYS A 131 -25.65 7.40 -22.41
CA LYS A 131 -25.11 6.09 -22.02
C LYS A 131 -25.56 5.64 -20.63
N LYS A 132 -25.79 6.59 -19.71
CA LYS A 132 -26.34 6.33 -18.37
C LYS A 132 -27.87 6.16 -18.39
N GLY A 133 -28.50 6.30 -19.56
CA GLY A 133 -29.95 6.19 -19.75
C GLY A 133 -30.75 7.44 -19.38
N GLY A 134 -30.08 8.61 -19.24
CA GLY A 134 -30.73 9.90 -19.01
C GLY A 134 -31.03 10.65 -20.32
N ASP A 135 -31.69 11.80 -20.21
CA ASP A 135 -31.94 12.69 -21.34
C ASP A 135 -30.76 13.66 -21.53
N PRO A 136 -30.03 13.58 -22.65
CA PRO A 136 -28.83 14.38 -22.90
C PRO A 136 -29.05 15.89 -22.85
N VAL A 137 -30.25 16.39 -23.18
CA VAL A 137 -30.51 17.84 -23.27
C VAL A 137 -31.02 18.38 -21.94
N THR A 138 -31.99 17.69 -21.32
CA THR A 138 -32.63 18.20 -20.10
C THR A 138 -31.80 17.95 -18.85
N ASP A 139 -31.07 16.83 -18.77
CA ASP A 139 -30.25 16.48 -17.60
C ASP A 139 -28.85 17.13 -17.63
N TYR A 140 -28.44 17.72 -18.76
CA TYR A 140 -27.10 18.32 -18.93
C TYR A 140 -26.76 19.37 -17.87
N SER A 141 -27.63 20.36 -17.65
CA SER A 141 -27.39 21.43 -16.68
C SER A 141 -27.23 20.89 -15.25
N GLY A 142 -28.00 19.87 -14.90
CA GLY A 142 -27.90 19.18 -13.61
C GLY A 142 -26.59 18.41 -13.49
N HIS A 143 -26.21 17.68 -14.54
CA HIS A 143 -25.00 16.87 -14.58
C HIS A 143 -23.73 17.73 -14.49
N VAL A 144 -23.64 18.83 -15.23
CA VAL A 144 -22.49 19.75 -15.17
C VAL A 144 -22.34 20.37 -13.78
N LYS A 145 -23.44 20.82 -13.17
CA LYS A 145 -23.43 21.36 -11.80
C LYS A 145 -23.02 20.30 -10.77
N ALA A 146 -23.49 19.07 -10.93
CA ALA A 146 -23.12 17.95 -10.06
C ALA A 146 -21.64 17.60 -10.20
N GLN A 147 -21.12 17.52 -11.44
CA GLN A 147 -19.69 17.31 -11.69
C GLN A 147 -18.83 18.39 -11.06
N GLN A 148 -19.13 19.68 -11.30
CA GLN A 148 -18.35 20.76 -10.69
C GLN A 148 -18.42 20.80 -9.16
N ARG A 149 -19.50 20.30 -8.55
CA ARG A 149 -19.58 20.17 -7.08
C ARG A 149 -18.72 19.00 -6.61
N ALA A 150 -18.80 17.87 -7.29
CA ALA A 150 -18.00 16.69 -6.96
C ALA A 150 -16.50 16.94 -7.17
N GLU A 151 -16.11 17.67 -8.21
CA GLU A 151 -14.72 18.06 -8.48
C GLU A 151 -14.20 19.01 -7.40
N ARG A 152 -14.95 20.06 -7.05
CA ARG A 152 -14.58 20.94 -5.92
C ARG A 152 -14.51 20.22 -4.58
N GLU A 153 -15.40 19.25 -4.34
CA GLU A 153 -15.35 18.44 -3.13
C GLU A 153 -14.13 17.52 -3.13
N LYS A 154 -13.82 16.88 -4.26
CA LYS A 154 -12.60 16.08 -4.44
C LYS A 154 -11.34 16.90 -4.22
N GLU A 155 -11.19 18.02 -4.93
CA GLU A 155 -10.07 18.96 -4.77
C GLU A 155 -9.92 19.39 -3.30
N ARG A 156 -11.03 19.69 -2.63
CA ARG A 156 -11.02 20.05 -1.21
C ARG A 156 -10.58 18.88 -0.34
N THR A 157 -11.10 17.67 -0.55
CA THR A 157 -10.70 16.49 0.23
C THR A 157 -9.24 16.09 -0.02
N GLU A 158 -8.77 16.21 -1.26
CA GLU A 158 -7.37 15.96 -1.64
C GLU A 158 -6.43 17.01 -1.02
N ALA A 159 -6.84 18.27 -1.01
CA ALA A 159 -6.11 19.34 -0.31
C ALA A 159 -6.07 19.11 1.19
N GLU A 160 -7.20 18.78 1.83
CA GLU A 160 -7.28 18.47 3.26
C GLU A 160 -6.41 17.25 3.62
N GLN A 161 -6.42 16.19 2.80
CA GLN A 161 -5.55 15.02 3.00
C GLN A 161 -4.07 15.38 2.83
N ARG A 162 -3.73 16.14 1.80
CA ARG A 162 -2.35 16.57 1.56
C ARG A 162 -1.82 17.42 2.72
N GLU A 163 -2.62 18.37 3.20
CA GLU A 163 -2.28 19.16 4.38
C GLU A 163 -2.12 18.30 5.63
N TRP A 164 -2.95 17.26 5.80
CA TRP A 164 -2.82 16.32 6.90
C TRP A 164 -1.49 15.56 6.83
N TYR A 165 -1.13 15.02 5.66
CA TYR A 165 0.15 14.32 5.46
C TYR A 165 1.36 15.24 5.66
N ASP A 166 1.29 16.48 5.19
CA ASP A 166 2.38 17.44 5.34
C ASP A 166 2.60 17.81 6.82
N LYS A 167 1.51 18.00 7.59
CA LYS A 167 1.58 18.24 9.05
C LYS A 167 2.13 17.02 9.78
N ASP A 168 1.63 15.82 9.48
CA ASP A 168 2.07 14.59 10.12
C ASP A 168 3.56 14.30 9.88
N ARG A 169 4.06 14.57 8.66
CA ARG A 169 5.50 14.50 8.36
C ARG A 169 6.32 15.52 9.13
N ALA A 170 5.84 16.75 9.27
CA ALA A 170 6.51 17.78 10.05
C ALA A 170 6.57 17.40 11.54
N ASP A 171 5.44 16.95 12.09
CA ASP A 171 5.33 16.49 13.47
C ASP A 171 6.23 15.28 13.76
N PHE A 172 6.42 14.40 12.76
CA PHE A 172 7.36 13.28 12.84
C PHE A 172 8.82 13.76 12.88
N ALA A 173 9.19 14.67 11.98
CA ALA A 173 10.54 15.22 11.91
C ALA A 173 10.92 15.98 13.19
N GLU A 174 9.96 16.61 13.88
CA GLU A 174 10.18 17.26 15.16
C GLU A 174 10.43 16.25 16.30
N LYS A 175 9.66 15.15 16.35
CA LYS A 175 9.78 14.14 17.42
C LYS A 175 10.97 13.19 17.22
N HIS A 176 11.31 12.90 15.98
CA HIS A 176 12.36 11.97 15.59
C HIS A 176 13.34 12.62 14.60
N PRO A 177 14.10 13.65 15.03
CA PRO A 177 15.03 14.37 14.14
C PRO A 177 16.24 13.53 13.70
N ASP A 178 16.50 12.43 14.39
CA ASP A 178 17.57 11.47 14.12
C ASP A 178 17.20 10.43 13.06
N VAL A 179 15.92 10.34 12.69
CA VAL A 179 15.41 9.33 11.76
C VAL A 179 15.20 9.95 10.38
N ASP A 180 15.92 9.45 9.37
CA ASP A 180 15.65 9.80 7.98
C ASP A 180 14.37 9.10 7.51
N LEU A 181 13.32 9.90 7.31
CA LEU A 181 12.01 9.42 6.90
C LEU A 181 12.06 8.66 5.56
N ASN A 182 12.91 9.07 4.61
CA ASN A 182 12.97 8.40 3.31
C ASN A 182 13.61 7.01 3.44
N ALA A 183 14.62 6.88 4.30
CA ALA A 183 15.24 5.60 4.61
C ALA A 183 14.28 4.68 5.37
N LEU A 184 13.50 5.23 6.31
CA LEU A 184 12.50 4.49 7.07
C LEU A 184 11.38 3.94 6.17
N ILE A 185 10.86 4.75 5.24
CA ILE A 185 9.82 4.32 4.30
C ILE A 185 10.36 3.26 3.31
N ALA A 186 11.66 3.30 2.99
CA ALA A 186 12.32 2.31 2.15
C ALA A 186 12.61 0.99 2.87
N ASP A 187 12.52 0.94 4.21
CA ASP A 187 12.66 -0.28 4.99
C ASP A 187 11.41 -1.15 4.83
N GLU A 188 11.60 -2.35 4.28
CA GLU A 188 10.52 -3.32 4.02
C GLU A 188 9.80 -3.75 5.31
N ALA A 189 10.53 -3.96 6.41
CA ALA A 189 9.93 -4.36 7.68
C ALA A 189 9.08 -3.26 8.29
N PHE A 190 9.48 -1.99 8.12
CA PHE A 190 8.66 -0.86 8.50
C PHE A 190 7.45 -0.69 7.56
N ALA A 191 7.64 -0.81 6.25
CA ALA A 191 6.57 -0.70 5.27
C ALA A 191 5.46 -1.75 5.51
N ASP A 192 5.85 -2.99 5.80
CA ASP A 192 4.92 -4.08 6.16
C ASP A 192 4.18 -3.78 7.46
N TYR A 193 4.88 -3.24 8.47
CA TYR A 193 4.25 -2.86 9.73
C TYR A 193 3.29 -1.66 9.56
N ALA A 194 3.67 -0.66 8.78
CA ALA A 194 2.91 0.55 8.54
C ALA A 194 1.73 0.31 7.59
N GLY A 195 1.76 -0.77 6.81
CA GLY A 195 0.70 -1.20 5.91
C GLY A 195 -0.68 -1.16 6.55
N GLY A 196 -1.61 -0.43 5.92
CA GLY A 196 -2.98 -0.24 6.37
C GLY A 196 -3.16 0.69 7.57
N LYS A 197 -2.10 1.28 8.13
CA LYS A 197 -2.18 2.26 9.24
C LYS A 197 -1.88 3.69 8.79
N VAL A 198 -1.16 3.85 7.67
CA VAL A 198 -0.86 5.15 7.06
C VAL A 198 -2.17 5.82 6.63
N GLY A 199 -2.40 7.04 7.10
CA GLY A 199 -3.65 7.79 6.85
C GLY A 199 -4.73 7.59 7.92
N GLU A 200 -4.63 6.55 8.76
CA GLU A 200 -5.52 6.37 9.93
C GLU A 200 -4.89 6.90 11.22
N LYS A 201 -3.57 6.73 11.35
CA LYS A 201 -2.79 7.13 12.53
C LYS A 201 -1.63 8.03 12.16
N PRO A 202 -1.20 8.92 13.07
CA PRO A 202 0.00 9.71 12.89
C PRO A 202 1.23 8.83 12.70
N LEU A 203 2.12 9.22 11.79
CA LEU A 203 3.34 8.49 11.46
C LEU A 203 4.24 8.26 12.69
N ALA A 204 4.29 9.21 13.62
CA ALA A 204 5.04 9.07 14.87
C ALA A 204 4.54 7.90 15.72
N GLU A 205 3.22 7.72 15.84
CA GLU A 205 2.65 6.60 16.60
C GLU A 205 2.94 5.26 15.92
N ILE A 206 2.89 5.23 14.59
CA ILE A 206 3.22 4.04 13.81
C ILE A 206 4.69 3.65 14.05
N TYR A 207 5.60 4.61 14.00
CA TYR A 207 7.02 4.38 14.23
C TYR A 207 7.33 3.92 15.67
N GLU A 208 6.74 4.55 16.68
CA GLU A 208 6.89 4.07 18.06
C GLU A 208 6.33 2.65 18.25
N GLY A 209 5.22 2.33 17.58
CA GLY A 209 4.64 1.00 17.57
C GLY A 209 5.59 -0.04 16.95
N TYR A 210 6.26 0.34 15.86
CA TYR A 210 7.29 -0.48 15.21
C TYR A 210 8.47 -0.72 16.14
N LEU A 211 9.03 0.32 16.79
CA LEU A 211 10.12 0.19 17.75
C LEU A 211 9.76 -0.73 18.93
N LYS A 212 8.52 -0.63 19.44
CA LYS A 212 8.03 -1.52 20.50
C LYS A 212 7.93 -2.98 20.02
N MET A 213 7.60 -3.20 18.75
CA MET A 213 7.54 -4.53 18.16
C MET A 213 8.95 -5.12 17.97
N THR A 214 9.88 -4.35 17.39
CA THR A 214 11.26 -4.81 17.17
C THR A 214 11.96 -5.11 18.50
N ALA A 215 11.81 -4.26 19.50
CA ALA A 215 12.35 -4.50 20.85
C ALA A 215 11.83 -5.83 21.46
N ARG A 216 10.55 -6.17 21.27
CA ARG A 216 10.00 -7.45 21.74
C ARG A 216 10.60 -8.65 21.01
N ILE A 217 10.85 -8.52 19.72
CA ILE A 217 11.47 -9.57 18.91
C ILE A 217 12.93 -9.76 19.35
N GLU A 218 13.67 -8.67 19.55
CA GLU A 218 15.04 -8.69 20.04
C GLU A 218 15.14 -9.28 21.44
N ASP A 219 14.27 -8.88 22.37
CA ASP A 219 14.20 -9.45 23.72
C ASP A 219 13.92 -10.96 23.70
N ALA A 220 12.99 -11.39 22.84
CA ALA A 220 12.69 -12.80 22.67
C ALA A 220 13.89 -13.58 22.07
N ALA A 221 14.58 -13.00 21.09
CA ALA A 221 15.78 -13.57 20.50
C ALA A 221 16.92 -13.66 21.53
N ASN A 222 17.15 -12.61 22.31
CA ASN A 222 18.16 -12.56 23.37
C ASN A 222 17.87 -13.60 24.47
N ARG A 223 16.62 -13.75 24.91
CA ARG A 223 16.23 -14.80 25.87
C ARG A 223 16.46 -16.19 25.30
N LYS A 224 16.08 -16.42 24.04
CA LYS A 224 16.28 -17.72 23.37
C LYS A 224 17.77 -18.03 23.20
N ALA A 225 18.59 -17.04 22.85
CA ALA A 225 20.04 -17.17 22.75
C ALA A 225 20.67 -17.44 24.12
N ALA A 226 20.28 -16.69 25.16
CA ALA A 226 20.74 -16.91 26.52
C ALA A 226 20.37 -18.31 27.04
N GLN A 227 19.15 -18.77 26.77
CA GLN A 227 18.70 -20.12 27.08
C GLN A 227 19.48 -21.18 26.31
N ALA A 228 19.75 -20.97 25.01
CA ALA A 228 20.56 -21.89 24.22
C ALA A 228 22.00 -21.99 24.74
N VAL A 229 22.61 -20.86 25.12
CA VAL A 229 23.94 -20.83 25.74
C VAL A 229 23.93 -21.49 27.11
N ALA A 230 22.90 -21.26 27.94
CA ALA A 230 22.75 -21.91 29.23
C ALA A 230 22.60 -23.43 29.08
N ASN A 231 21.77 -23.89 28.13
CA ASN A 231 21.60 -25.31 27.83
C ASN A 231 22.89 -25.95 27.30
N ALA A 232 23.66 -25.24 26.47
CA ALA A 232 24.96 -25.71 25.99
C ALA A 232 26.01 -25.80 27.12
N LYS A 233 26.01 -24.84 28.04
CA LYS A 233 26.86 -24.87 29.25
C LYS A 233 26.42 -25.94 30.24
N ALA A 234 25.12 -26.21 30.35
CA ALA A 234 24.53 -27.24 31.18
C ALA A 234 24.57 -28.64 30.54
N SER A 235 25.56 -28.90 29.67
CA SER A 235 25.80 -30.16 28.94
C SER A 235 25.35 -31.40 29.73
N PRO A 236 24.74 -32.42 29.07
CA PRO A 236 24.06 -33.57 29.72
C PRO A 236 24.94 -34.43 30.65
N GLY A 237 26.23 -34.13 30.80
CA GLY A 237 27.12 -34.73 31.79
C GLY A 237 27.02 -34.16 33.20
N ALA A 238 26.34 -33.02 33.44
CA ALA A 238 26.21 -32.45 34.78
C ALA A 238 25.26 -33.22 35.72
N LEU A 239 24.45 -34.14 35.18
CA LEU A 239 23.71 -35.14 35.97
C LEU A 239 24.48 -36.47 36.13
N ALA A 240 25.61 -36.64 35.45
CA ALA A 240 26.48 -37.83 35.56
C ALA A 240 27.68 -37.59 36.51
N GLY A 241 27.76 -36.44 37.17
CA GLY A 241 28.73 -36.14 38.21
C GLY A 241 28.04 -36.08 39.57
N ALA A 242 28.19 -37.15 40.36
CA ALA A 242 27.69 -37.29 41.72
C ALA A 242 26.15 -37.40 41.88
N ALA A 243 25.52 -38.29 41.12
CA ALA A 243 24.55 -39.16 41.78
C ALA A 243 25.35 -40.05 42.75
N GLN A 244 25.62 -39.56 43.97
CA GLN A 244 25.60 -40.48 45.09
C GLN A 244 24.20 -41.07 45.06
N VAL A 245 24.11 -42.25 44.46
CA VAL A 245 22.96 -43.11 44.59
C VAL A 245 22.94 -43.45 46.08
N ASP A 246 22.28 -42.60 46.88
CA ASP A 246 21.69 -42.99 48.15
C ASP A 246 20.53 -43.94 47.82
N SER A 247 20.85 -45.06 47.18
CA SER A 247 19.96 -46.21 47.20
C SER A 247 20.11 -46.77 48.61
N ASP A 248 19.15 -46.46 49.47
CA ASP A 248 18.97 -47.08 50.79
C ASP A 248 18.81 -48.61 50.71
N PHE A 249 18.82 -49.17 49.49
CA PHE A 249 18.66 -50.59 49.21
C PHE A 249 19.77 -51.09 48.29
N PHE A 250 20.50 -52.09 48.74
CA PHE A 250 21.43 -52.87 47.94
C PHE A 250 20.68 -54.00 47.21
N THR A 251 21.33 -54.67 46.27
CA THR A 251 20.86 -55.95 45.71
C THR A 251 21.69 -57.12 46.24
N ALA A 252 21.16 -58.35 46.18
CA ALA A 252 21.85 -59.54 46.70
C ALA A 252 23.20 -59.80 45.99
N GLU A 253 23.30 -59.45 44.70
CA GLU A 253 24.54 -59.54 43.93
C GLU A 253 25.56 -58.47 44.33
N GLN A 254 25.09 -57.23 44.59
CA GLN A 254 25.96 -56.15 45.06
C GLN A 254 26.58 -56.46 46.43
N VAL A 255 25.80 -57.03 47.36
CA VAL A 255 26.31 -57.39 48.69
C VAL A 255 27.34 -58.53 48.63
N ARG A 256 27.19 -59.47 47.68
CA ARG A 256 28.19 -60.54 47.47
C ARG A 256 29.49 -60.04 46.88
N ALA A 257 29.46 -58.96 46.10
CA ALA A 257 30.64 -58.36 45.50
C ALA A 257 31.38 -57.39 46.44
N MET A 258 30.81 -57.07 47.61
CA MET A 258 31.42 -56.15 48.57
C MET A 258 32.48 -56.82 49.44
N THR A 259 33.50 -56.04 49.78
CA THR A 259 34.51 -56.47 50.75
C THR A 259 33.93 -56.51 52.18
N PRO A 260 34.50 -57.32 53.09
CA PRO A 260 34.00 -57.46 54.46
C PRO A 260 33.92 -56.12 55.23
N GLU A 261 34.82 -55.19 54.93
CA GLU A 261 34.85 -53.86 55.54
C GLU A 261 33.71 -52.96 55.03
N GLN A 262 33.38 -53.06 53.74
CA GLN A 262 32.26 -52.34 53.15
C GLN A 262 30.91 -52.88 53.65
N VAL A 263 30.79 -54.20 53.82
CA VAL A 263 29.59 -54.83 54.42
C VAL A 263 29.37 -54.34 55.85
N LYS A 264 30.43 -54.18 56.65
CA LYS A 264 30.33 -53.66 58.01
C LYS A 264 29.89 -52.20 58.05
N LYS A 265 30.37 -51.40 57.09
CA LYS A 265 30.03 -49.97 57.00
C LYS A 265 28.59 -49.73 56.55
N HIS A 266 28.04 -50.62 55.72
CA HIS A 266 26.68 -50.51 55.15
C HIS A 266 25.70 -51.55 55.72
N TYR A 267 26.02 -52.14 56.87
CA TYR A 267 25.29 -53.28 57.45
C TYR A 267 23.78 -53.00 57.64
N ASP A 268 23.43 -51.83 58.18
CA ASP A 268 22.03 -51.48 58.46
C ASP A 268 21.21 -51.34 57.18
N SER A 269 21.80 -50.75 56.14
CA SER A 269 21.16 -50.62 54.82
C SER A 269 21.02 -51.98 54.14
N ILE A 270 22.04 -52.84 54.23
CA ILE A 270 21.99 -54.22 53.70
C ILE A 270 20.89 -55.05 54.39
N MET A 271 20.76 -54.93 55.71
CA MET A 271 19.71 -55.63 56.46
C MET A 271 18.30 -55.15 56.11
N ARG A 272 18.12 -53.84 55.89
CA ARG A 272 16.85 -53.27 55.37
C ARG A 272 16.54 -53.78 53.95
N SER A 273 17.57 -53.97 53.14
CA SER A 273 17.47 -54.51 51.78
C SER A 273 17.05 -55.98 51.76
N LYS A 274 17.52 -56.78 52.72
CA LYS A 274 17.19 -58.20 52.83
C LYS A 274 15.68 -58.46 53.02
N SER A 275 14.93 -57.52 53.59
CA SER A 275 13.47 -57.64 53.75
C SER A 275 12.69 -57.49 52.43
N LYS A 276 13.35 -57.06 51.35
CA LYS A 276 12.77 -56.80 50.04
C LYS A 276 13.20 -57.82 48.97
N TRP A 277 14.03 -58.80 49.34
CA TRP A 277 14.50 -59.88 48.48
C TRP A 277 13.85 -61.20 48.85
#